data_AF-A0AA38LYI4-F1
#
_entry.id   AF-A0AA38LYI4-F1
#
_cell.length_a   1.000
_cell.length_b   1.000
_cell.length_c   1.000
_cell.angle_alpha   90.00
_cell.angle_beta   90.00
_cell.angle_gamma   90.00
#
_symmetry.space_group_name_H-M   'P 1'
#
loop_
_entity.id
_entity.type
_entity.pdbx_description
1 polymer ?
#
loop_
_entity_poly.entity_id
_entity_poly.type
_entity_poly.pdbx_seq_one_letter_code
_entity_poly.pdbx_strand_id
1 'polypeptide(L)'
;MPRFIPRLSALTLPTRLIPTTLPTLLARPSLLTLPSSSVSATPRLFSQSSSPFFPRARLALSSAPSLLSLLSLSARPSLSASPVQTQIRTLAYGTTYQPSQRKRKRKYGFLARLKGGRLGKAVLSRRRIQGRRFLSH
;
A
#
# COMPACT_ATOMS: atom_id res chain seq x y z
N MET A 1 31.91 28.58 -20.25
CA MET A 1 31.54 28.68 -18.82
C MET A 1 32.57 27.91 -17.99
N PRO A 2 33.61 28.57 -17.44
CA PRO A 2 34.62 27.88 -16.64
C PRO A 2 34.07 27.51 -15.26
N ARG A 3 34.26 26.24 -14.86
CA ARG A 3 33.83 25.73 -13.55
C ARG A 3 34.93 25.96 -12.53
N PHE A 4 34.68 26.85 -11.56
CA PHE A 4 35.50 27.01 -10.37
C PHE A 4 35.35 25.78 -9.47
N ILE A 5 36.45 25.07 -9.20
CA ILE A 5 36.54 23.99 -8.21
C ILE A 5 37.40 24.52 -7.06
N PRO A 6 36.83 24.82 -5.88
CA PRO A 6 37.65 25.09 -4.70
C PRO A 6 38.17 23.76 -4.12
N ARG A 7 39.48 23.54 -4.22
CA ARG A 7 40.23 22.58 -3.41
C ARG A 7 40.22 23.08 -1.96
N LEU A 8 39.50 22.41 -1.07
CA LEU A 8 39.64 22.61 0.36
C LEU A 8 40.56 21.52 0.94
N SER A 9 41.65 22.01 1.52
CA SER A 9 42.75 21.27 2.11
C SER A 9 42.29 20.41 3.29
N ALA A 10 42.70 19.15 3.28
CA ALA A 10 42.50 18.22 4.38
C ALA A 10 43.34 18.64 5.59
N LEU A 11 42.69 19.10 6.65
CA LEU A 11 43.29 19.29 7.96
C LEU A 11 43.12 17.98 8.75
N THR A 12 44.20 17.20 8.76
CA THR A 12 44.40 16.05 9.63
C THR A 12 44.66 16.52 11.06
N LEU A 13 43.77 16.18 11.99
CA LEU A 13 44.01 16.36 13.43
C LEU A 13 44.21 14.98 14.10
N PRO A 14 45.11 14.90 15.09
CA PRO A 14 45.69 13.65 15.56
C PRO A 14 44.72 12.79 16.38
N THR A 15 44.81 11.49 16.11
CA THR A 15 44.34 10.37 16.90
C THR A 15 44.79 10.47 18.35
N ARG A 16 43.86 10.78 19.27
CA ARG A 16 44.03 10.49 20.70
C ARG A 16 43.47 9.11 21.01
N LEU A 17 44.37 8.13 21.09
CA LEU A 17 44.11 6.84 21.71
C LEU A 17 44.05 7.06 23.23
N ILE A 18 42.88 6.86 23.83
CA ILE A 18 42.73 6.77 25.27
C ILE A 18 42.40 5.30 25.58
N PRO A 19 43.34 4.50 26.11
CA PRO A 19 43.02 3.23 26.71
C PRO A 19 42.74 3.46 28.21
N THR A 20 41.46 3.56 28.58
CA THR A 20 41.07 3.45 29.99
C THR A 20 40.54 2.04 30.25
N THR A 21 41.38 1.27 30.93
CA THR A 21 41.13 -0.06 31.47
C THR A 21 40.21 -0.01 32.70
N LEU A 22 39.11 -0.79 32.62
CA LEU A 22 38.44 -1.57 33.69
C LEU A 22 37.78 -0.80 34.87
N PRO A 23 36.76 -1.34 35.59
CA PRO A 23 36.38 -2.75 35.69
C PRO A 23 34.89 -3.11 35.48
N THR A 24 34.71 -4.38 35.13
CA THR A 24 33.50 -5.18 35.32
C THR A 24 32.99 -5.06 36.76
N LEU A 25 31.82 -4.46 36.97
CA LEU A 25 31.00 -4.73 38.13
C LEU A 25 29.69 -5.37 37.68
N LEU A 26 29.64 -6.69 37.88
CA LEU A 26 28.43 -7.47 38.03
C LEU A 26 27.61 -6.87 39.20
N ALA A 27 26.74 -5.92 38.89
CA ALA A 27 25.64 -5.56 39.75
C ALA A 27 24.37 -5.77 38.94
N ARG A 28 23.84 -6.99 39.03
CA ARG A 28 22.52 -7.36 38.53
C ARG A 28 21.52 -6.91 39.61
N PRO A 29 20.80 -5.78 39.46
CA PRO A 29 19.76 -5.44 40.41
C PRO A 29 18.63 -6.47 40.30
N SER A 30 18.41 -7.12 41.43
CA SER A 30 17.15 -7.63 41.98
C SER A 30 16.01 -7.88 40.99
N LEU A 31 15.64 -9.15 40.89
CA LEU A 31 14.37 -9.62 40.33
C LEU A 31 13.21 -8.94 41.07
N LEU A 32 12.70 -7.84 40.53
CA LEU A 32 11.37 -7.35 40.86
C LEU A 32 10.38 -8.18 40.05
N THR A 33 9.87 -9.20 40.73
CA THR A 33 8.68 -9.95 40.39
C THR A 33 7.53 -8.97 40.14
N LEU A 34 7.21 -8.68 38.87
CA LEU A 34 5.99 -7.96 38.54
C LEU A 34 4.80 -8.89 38.84
N PRO A 35 3.73 -8.40 39.49
CA PRO A 35 2.49 -9.13 39.57
C PRO A 35 1.93 -9.31 38.15
N SER A 36 1.81 -10.56 37.73
CA SER A 36 1.03 -10.99 36.58
C SER A 36 -0.43 -10.60 36.80
N SER A 37 -0.82 -9.42 36.32
CA SER A 37 -2.23 -9.10 36.11
C SER A 37 -2.72 -9.93 34.91
N SER A 38 -3.19 -11.14 35.22
CA SER A 38 -3.98 -11.99 34.35
C SER A 38 -5.30 -11.29 34.04
N VAL A 39 -5.27 -10.38 33.07
CA VAL A 39 -6.50 -9.91 32.43
C VAL A 39 -6.99 -11.06 31.56
N SER A 40 -7.87 -11.88 32.14
CA SER A 40 -8.71 -12.81 31.41
C SER A 40 -9.62 -11.99 30.49
N ALA A 41 -9.10 -11.62 29.32
CA ALA A 41 -9.89 -11.07 28.24
C ALA A 41 -10.61 -12.26 27.59
N THR A 42 -11.77 -12.62 28.11
CA THR A 42 -12.72 -13.49 27.42
C THR A 42 -12.97 -12.91 26.02
N PRO A 43 -12.69 -13.62 24.92
CA PRO A 43 -13.13 -13.18 23.63
C PRO A 43 -14.65 -13.27 23.60
N ARG A 44 -15.34 -12.12 23.61
CA ARG A 44 -16.74 -12.06 23.20
C ARG A 44 -16.79 -12.50 21.74
N LEU A 45 -17.21 -13.75 21.53
CA LEU A 45 -17.63 -14.24 20.23
C LEU A 45 -18.83 -13.39 19.81
N PHE A 46 -18.59 -12.33 19.04
CA PHE A 46 -19.64 -11.67 18.29
C PHE A 46 -20.15 -12.68 17.26
N SER A 47 -21.20 -13.40 17.63
CA SER A 47 -22.10 -14.05 16.69
C SER A 47 -22.82 -12.94 15.93
N GLN A 48 -22.31 -12.60 14.75
CA GLN A 48 -23.10 -11.93 13.72
C GLN A 48 -23.35 -12.95 12.62
N SER A 49 -24.37 -13.77 12.85
CA SER A 49 -25.10 -14.47 11.80
C SER A 49 -25.88 -13.44 10.98
N SER A 50 -25.22 -12.77 10.04
CA SER A 50 -25.91 -12.12 8.94
C SER A 50 -25.57 -12.92 7.68
N SER A 51 -26.41 -13.91 7.40
CA SER A 51 -26.43 -14.57 6.10
C SER A 51 -26.70 -13.51 5.04
N PRO A 52 -25.83 -13.35 4.03
CA PRO A 52 -26.27 -12.66 2.84
C PRO A 52 -27.25 -13.58 2.12
N PHE A 53 -28.54 -13.23 2.21
CA PHE A 53 -29.55 -13.64 1.23
C PHE A 53 -29.10 -13.12 -0.14
N PHE A 54 -28.28 -13.91 -0.82
CA PHE A 54 -28.06 -13.73 -2.25
C PHE A 54 -29.22 -14.41 -2.97
N PRO A 55 -30.09 -13.68 -3.71
CA PRO A 55 -30.95 -14.34 -4.67
C PRO A 55 -30.03 -15.01 -5.69
N ARG A 56 -30.02 -16.35 -5.67
CA ARG A 56 -29.38 -17.18 -6.69
C ARG A 56 -30.11 -16.90 -8.00
N ALA A 57 -29.61 -15.96 -8.78
CA ALA A 57 -30.04 -15.76 -10.15
C ALA A 57 -29.80 -17.09 -10.89
N ARG A 58 -30.89 -17.82 -11.12
CA ARG A 58 -30.87 -18.96 -12.04
C ARG A 58 -30.56 -18.35 -13.41
N LEU A 59 -29.37 -18.62 -13.94
CA LEU A 59 -29.09 -18.41 -15.35
C LEU A 59 -30.04 -19.33 -16.10
N ALA A 60 -31.16 -18.79 -16.56
CA ALA A 60 -31.98 -19.43 -17.56
C ALA A 60 -31.09 -19.53 -18.81
N LEU A 61 -30.67 -20.76 -19.13
CA LEU A 61 -29.99 -21.09 -20.37
C LEU A 61 -31.03 -20.99 -21.48
N SER A 62 -31.35 -19.76 -21.88
CA SER A 62 -32.30 -19.50 -22.96
C SER A 62 -31.61 -19.70 -24.30
N SER A 63 -32.02 -20.77 -24.98
CA SER A 63 -32.17 -20.88 -26.44
C SER A 63 -31.05 -20.26 -27.28
N ALA A 64 -30.18 -21.13 -27.80
CA ALA A 64 -29.31 -20.79 -28.90
C ALA A 64 -30.15 -20.29 -30.09
N PRO A 65 -29.87 -19.11 -30.66
CA PRO A 65 -30.53 -18.68 -31.88
C PRO A 65 -30.08 -19.58 -33.04
N SER A 66 -31.05 -20.07 -33.79
CA SER A 66 -30.87 -20.89 -34.99
C SER A 66 -30.13 -20.11 -36.08
N LEU A 67 -29.14 -20.76 -36.68
CA LEU A 67 -28.24 -20.19 -37.70
C LEU A 67 -28.95 -19.65 -38.95
N LEU A 68 -30.23 -19.99 -39.14
CA LEU A 68 -31.05 -19.52 -40.26
C LEU A 68 -31.48 -18.05 -40.13
N SER A 69 -31.46 -17.46 -38.92
CA SER A 69 -31.78 -16.04 -38.73
C SER A 69 -30.67 -15.09 -39.21
N LEU A 70 -29.49 -15.62 -39.57
CA LEU A 70 -28.36 -14.82 -40.04
C LEU A 70 -28.43 -14.45 -41.53
N LEU A 71 -29.32 -15.06 -42.32
CA LEU A 71 -29.38 -14.86 -43.78
C LEU A 71 -30.36 -13.77 -44.25
N SER A 72 -31.20 -13.22 -43.38
CA SER A 72 -32.24 -12.23 -43.78
C SER A 72 -31.79 -10.76 -43.77
N LEU A 73 -30.49 -10.46 -43.70
CA LEU A 73 -29.98 -9.08 -43.64
C LEU A 73 -29.46 -8.54 -45.00
N SER A 74 -30.19 -8.81 -46.09
CA SER A 74 -29.79 -8.42 -47.46
C SER A 74 -30.53 -7.18 -48.02
N ALA A 75 -31.46 -6.58 -47.28
CA ALA A 75 -32.13 -5.35 -47.73
C ALA A 75 -31.42 -4.11 -47.15
N ARG A 76 -30.35 -3.64 -47.80
CA ARG A 76 -29.73 -2.34 -47.50
C ARG A 76 -30.51 -1.22 -48.19
N PRO A 77 -31.18 -0.29 -47.47
CA PRO A 77 -31.52 0.99 -48.07
C PRO A 77 -30.23 1.75 -48.37
N SER A 78 -30.18 2.40 -49.55
CA SER A 78 -29.09 3.27 -49.98
C SER A 78 -28.98 4.46 -49.01
N LEU A 79 -28.09 4.32 -48.03
CA LEU A 79 -27.78 5.37 -47.06
C LEU A 79 -27.17 6.56 -47.81
N SER A 80 -27.92 7.66 -47.90
CA SER A 80 -27.39 8.96 -48.29
C SER A 80 -26.16 9.25 -47.45
N ALA A 81 -25.04 9.58 -48.11
CA ALA A 81 -23.76 9.89 -47.49
C ALA A 81 -23.85 11.18 -46.65
N SER A 82 -24.44 11.08 -45.46
CA SER A 82 -24.30 12.09 -44.42
C SER A 82 -22.91 11.90 -43.81
N PRO A 83 -22.11 12.95 -43.61
CA PRO A 83 -20.80 12.82 -43.00
C PRO A 83 -20.97 12.20 -41.61
N VAL A 84 -20.54 10.94 -41.47
CA VAL A 84 -20.49 10.24 -40.18
C VAL A 84 -19.46 10.96 -39.34
N GLN A 85 -19.91 11.89 -38.50
CA GLN A 85 -19.09 12.50 -37.47
C GLN A 85 -18.69 11.38 -36.51
N THR A 86 -17.50 10.83 -36.70
CA THR A 86 -16.91 9.86 -35.78
C THR A 86 -16.63 10.57 -34.47
N GLN A 87 -17.50 10.34 -33.49
CA GLN A 87 -17.31 10.90 -32.15
C GLN A 87 -16.02 10.34 -31.56
N ILE A 88 -15.00 11.20 -31.41
CA ILE A 88 -13.73 10.82 -30.79
C ILE A 88 -14.00 10.51 -29.32
N ARG A 89 -13.89 9.24 -28.94
CA ARG A 89 -13.98 8.83 -27.53
C ARG A 89 -12.64 9.09 -26.86
N THR A 90 -12.59 10.06 -25.96
CA THR A 90 -11.44 10.25 -25.07
C THR A 90 -11.51 9.22 -23.93
N LEU A 91 -10.39 8.54 -23.63
CA LEU A 91 -10.31 7.66 -22.46
C LEU A 91 -10.53 8.48 -21.18
N ALA A 92 -11.53 8.10 -20.38
CA ALA A 92 -11.75 8.69 -19.07
C ALA A 92 -10.73 8.12 -18.07
N TYR A 93 -9.75 8.94 -17.69
CA TYR A 93 -8.89 8.63 -16.55
C TYR A 93 -9.65 8.91 -15.25
N GLY A 94 -9.57 8.01 -14.26
CA GLY A 94 -10.34 8.17 -13.02
C GLY A 94 -10.32 6.95 -12.09
N THR A 95 -9.83 5.81 -12.57
CA THR A 95 -9.75 4.57 -11.79
C THR A 95 -8.44 4.41 -11.02
N THR A 96 -7.60 5.45 -10.94
CA THR A 96 -6.27 5.43 -10.31
C THR A 96 -6.29 4.97 -8.85
N TYR A 97 -7.32 5.39 -8.10
CA TYR A 97 -7.53 4.94 -6.74
C TYR A 97 -8.72 4.00 -6.67
N GLN A 98 -8.42 2.74 -6.34
CA GLN A 98 -9.43 1.77 -5.93
C GLN A 98 -9.22 1.43 -4.45
N PRO A 99 -10.19 1.74 -3.57
CA PRO A 99 -10.01 1.59 -2.13
C PRO A 99 -9.93 0.11 -1.76
N SER A 100 -8.76 -0.31 -1.28
CA SER A 100 -8.56 -1.66 -0.75
C SER A 100 -7.63 -1.63 0.47
N GLN A 101 -8.19 -1.96 1.63
CA GLN A 101 -7.46 -1.82 2.91
C GLN A 101 -6.24 -2.74 2.99
N ARG A 102 -6.39 -3.99 2.54
CA ARG A 102 -5.27 -4.95 2.52
C ARG A 102 -4.11 -4.45 1.67
N LYS A 103 -4.37 -3.92 0.47
CA LYS A 103 -3.30 -3.35 -0.39
C LYS A 103 -2.68 -2.12 0.27
N ARG A 104 -3.51 -1.21 0.84
CA ARG A 104 -3.05 -0.01 1.54
C ARG A 104 -2.10 -0.34 2.70
N LYS A 105 -2.49 -1.26 3.58
CA LYS A 105 -1.69 -1.64 4.76
C LYS A 105 -0.45 -2.45 4.40
N ARG A 106 -0.48 -3.28 3.36
CA ARG A 106 0.71 -3.99 2.86
C ARG A 106 1.74 -3.07 2.21
N LYS A 107 1.31 -2.14 1.35
CA LYS A 107 2.23 -1.28 0.59
C LYS A 107 2.72 -0.07 1.40
N TYR A 108 1.85 0.49 2.24
CA TYR A 108 2.10 1.77 2.90
C TYR A 108 1.93 1.73 4.42
N GLY A 109 1.73 0.56 5.01
CA GLY A 109 1.61 0.41 6.46
C GLY A 109 2.95 0.49 7.20
N PHE A 110 2.87 0.64 8.52
CA PHE A 110 4.05 0.79 9.38
C PHE A 110 5.02 -0.40 9.31
N LEU A 111 4.51 -1.63 9.37
CA LEU A 111 5.33 -2.84 9.26
C LEU A 111 6.07 -2.93 7.92
N ALA A 112 5.47 -2.45 6.83
CA ALA A 112 6.13 -2.40 5.53
C ALA A 112 7.33 -1.44 5.54
N ARG A 113 7.23 -0.32 6.27
CA ARG A 113 8.33 0.62 6.45
C ARG A 113 9.43 0.07 7.35
N LEU A 114 9.07 -0.65 8.41
CA LEU A 114 10.06 -1.29 9.29
C LEU A 114 10.84 -2.41 8.59
N LYS A 115 10.13 -3.26 7.83
CA LYS A 115 10.74 -4.41 7.12
C LYS A 115 11.50 -3.99 5.86
N GLY A 116 11.13 -2.88 5.20
CA GLY A 116 11.77 -2.38 3.98
C GLY A 116 13.20 -1.84 4.12
N GLY A 117 13.91 -2.20 5.19
CA GLY A 117 15.31 -1.86 5.39
C GLY A 117 15.56 -0.40 5.74
N ARG A 118 16.73 0.11 5.34
CA ARG A 118 17.21 1.45 5.72
C ARG A 118 16.31 2.56 5.20
N LEU A 119 15.84 2.45 3.96
CA LEU A 119 14.99 3.48 3.33
C LEU A 119 13.64 3.61 4.01
N GLY A 120 13.00 2.48 4.35
CA GLY A 120 11.73 2.49 5.05
C GLY A 120 11.83 3.10 6.45
N LYS A 121 12.90 2.77 7.19
CA LYS A 121 13.21 3.38 8.49
C LYS A 121 13.53 4.88 8.38
N ALA A 122 14.25 5.29 7.33
CA ALA A 122 14.56 6.71 7.07
C ALA A 122 13.31 7.55 6.78
N VAL A 123 12.29 6.97 6.11
CA VAL A 123 11.00 7.64 5.94
C VAL A 123 10.34 7.90 7.30
N LEU A 124 10.34 6.90 8.19
CA LEU A 124 9.76 7.05 9.53
C LEU A 124 10.50 8.10 10.36
N SER A 125 11.84 8.10 10.36
CA SER A 125 12.62 9.09 11.10
C SER A 125 12.38 10.51 10.57
N ARG A 126 12.40 10.71 9.25
CA ARG A 126 12.09 12.00 8.62
C ARG A 126 10.70 12.51 9.01
N ARG A 127 9.68 11.63 8.98
CA ARG A 127 8.30 12.00 9.33
C ARG A 127 8.15 12.35 10.81
N ARG A 128 8.91 11.69 11.70
CA ARG A 128 8.98 12.04 13.13
C ARG A 128 9.62 13.40 13.34
N ILE A 129 10.77 13.65 12.72
CA ILE A 129 11.48 14.95 12.81
C ILE A 129 10.59 16.08 12.30
N GLN A 130 9.83 15.85 11.24
CA GLN A 130 8.84 16.82 10.73
C GLN A 130 7.61 17.00 11.64
N GLY A 131 7.42 16.17 12.67
CA GLY A 131 6.26 16.25 13.56
C GLY A 131 4.95 15.78 12.93
N ARG A 132 4.98 14.86 11.96
CA ARG A 132 3.74 14.33 11.34
C ARG A 132 2.93 13.54 12.36
N ARG A 133 1.65 13.90 12.54
CA ARG A 133 0.69 13.14 13.38
C ARG A 133 0.60 11.65 13.01
N PHE A 134 0.65 11.34 11.70
CA PHE A 134 0.62 9.97 11.18
C PHE A 134 1.90 9.65 10.40
N LEU A 135 2.62 8.63 10.85
CA LEU A 135 3.90 8.22 10.27
C LEU A 135 3.74 7.29 9.05
N SER A 136 2.71 6.46 9.04
CA SER A 136 2.37 5.54 7.94
C SER A 136 0.86 5.31 7.91
N HIS A 137 0.38 4.54 6.93
CA HIS A 137 -1.02 4.11 6.89
C HIS A 137 -1.35 3.07 7.96
#